data_AF-A0A974VX38-F1
#
_entry.id   AF-A0A974VX38-F1
#
_cell.length_a   1.000
_cell.length_b   1.000
_cell.length_c   1.000
_cell.angle_alpha   90.00
_cell.angle_beta   90.00
_cell.angle_gamma   90.00
#
_symmetry.space_group_name_H-M   'P 1'
#
loop_
_entity.id
_entity.type
_entity.pdbx_description
1 polymer ?
#
loop_
_entity_poly.entity_id
_entity_poly.type
_entity_poly.pdbx_seq_one_letter_code
_entity_poly.pdbx_strand_id
1 'polypeptide(L)'
;MKPYHVFTALLVSSFFSASVAQAAGAPMSIDFSQIKAHSEKAVADGKQGNAAAFEQGAEEALKQAKEQNDKRSSPAMQRIVGKLRTAVNEAKAGKIAEGTQAVEEAIAEMKQPAAPKFGGGS
;
A
#
# COMPACT_ATOMS: atom_id res chain seq x y z
N MET A 1 11.12 65.82 35.67
CA MET A 1 11.75 64.64 36.27
C MET A 1 10.94 64.22 37.50
N LYS A 2 10.38 63.00 37.47
CA LYS A 2 9.68 62.30 38.58
C LYS A 2 9.65 60.81 38.20
N PRO A 3 10.37 59.91 38.89
CA PRO A 3 10.29 58.48 38.64
C PRO A 3 9.62 57.78 39.83
N TYR A 4 8.50 57.09 39.59
CA TYR A 4 7.92 56.21 40.60
C TYR A 4 7.28 54.97 39.97
N HIS A 5 7.90 53.83 40.29
CA HIS A 5 7.24 52.58 40.70
C HIS A 5 6.52 51.76 39.61
N VAL A 6 6.47 50.43 39.62
CA VAL A 6 6.95 49.35 40.49
C VAL A 6 6.72 48.05 39.68
N PHE A 7 7.55 47.03 39.95
CA PHE A 7 7.35 45.61 39.64
C PHE A 7 5.88 45.15 39.67
N THR A 8 5.41 44.40 38.66
CA THR A 8 4.29 43.45 38.87
C THR A 8 4.42 42.26 37.93
N ALA A 9 4.84 41.14 38.50
CA ALA A 9 4.66 39.81 37.92
C ALA A 9 3.16 39.46 37.98
N LEU A 10 2.60 38.91 36.90
CA LEU A 10 1.34 38.17 37.00
C LEU A 10 1.36 36.96 36.05
N LEU A 11 1.68 35.85 36.69
CA LEU A 11 1.47 34.47 36.28
C LEU A 11 -0.06 34.19 36.24
N VAL A 12 -0.47 33.20 35.45
CA VAL A 12 -1.79 32.52 35.41
C VAL A 12 -2.76 33.04 34.35
N SER A 13 -2.99 32.23 33.32
CA SER A 13 -4.34 31.77 32.91
C SER A 13 -4.22 30.73 31.79
N SER A 14 -4.15 29.47 32.21
CA SER A 14 -4.44 28.29 31.40
C SER A 14 -5.90 28.30 30.91
N PHE A 15 -6.21 27.45 29.93
CA PHE A 15 -7.53 27.09 29.39
C PHE A 15 -8.08 27.95 28.24
N PHE A 16 -7.88 27.50 27.00
CA PHE A 16 -8.95 26.91 26.17
C PHE A 16 -8.42 26.64 24.77
N SER A 17 -8.29 25.37 24.41
CA SER A 17 -8.66 24.82 23.10
C SER A 17 -8.34 23.34 23.15
N ALA A 18 -9.35 22.56 23.53
CA ALA A 18 -9.37 21.13 23.28
C ALA A 18 -9.34 20.94 21.75
N SER A 19 -8.14 20.76 21.22
CA SER A 19 -7.92 20.39 19.83
C SER A 19 -8.61 19.06 19.59
N VAL A 20 -9.71 19.15 18.85
CA VAL A 20 -10.26 18.18 17.90
C VAL A 20 -9.66 16.78 18.09
N ALA A 21 -10.31 15.97 18.92
CA ALA A 21 -10.16 14.53 18.85
C ALA A 21 -10.72 14.09 17.48
N GLN A 22 -9.88 14.18 16.44
CA GLN A 22 -10.09 13.41 15.23
C GLN A 22 -10.05 11.95 15.65
N ALA A 23 -11.23 11.36 15.74
CA ALA A 23 -11.41 9.94 15.60
C ALA A 23 -10.74 9.55 14.27
N ALA A 24 -9.45 9.20 14.38
CA ALA A 24 -8.70 8.57 13.32
C ALA A 24 -9.43 7.27 13.01
N GLY A 25 -10.28 7.29 11.97
CA GLY A 25 -10.89 6.10 11.43
C GLY A 25 -9.81 5.05 11.28
N ALA A 26 -10.06 3.85 11.82
CA ALA A 26 -9.09 2.78 11.87
C ALA A 26 -8.37 2.64 10.51
N PRO A 27 -7.05 2.31 10.50
CA PRO A 27 -6.35 2.04 9.26
C PRO A 27 -7.08 0.89 8.56
N MET A 28 -7.90 1.25 7.57
CA MET A 28 -8.69 0.29 6.82
C MET A 28 -7.65 -0.49 6.00
N SER A 29 -7.34 -1.71 6.40
CA SER A 29 -6.35 -2.56 5.73
C SER A 29 -6.93 -3.02 4.39
N ILE A 30 -6.10 -3.01 3.34
CA ILE A 30 -6.47 -3.68 2.10
C ILE A 30 -6.16 -5.16 2.30
N ASP A 31 -7.16 -6.01 2.10
CA ASP A 31 -6.93 -7.45 2.08
C ASP A 31 -6.34 -7.85 0.72
N PHE A 32 -5.14 -8.41 0.76
CA PHE A 32 -4.42 -8.93 -0.41
C PHE A 32 -4.48 -10.46 -0.51
N SER A 33 -5.18 -11.14 0.40
CA SER A 33 -5.11 -12.61 0.55
C SER A 33 -5.44 -13.36 -0.74
N GLN A 34 -6.49 -12.97 -1.45
CA GLN A 34 -6.86 -13.63 -2.72
C GLN A 34 -5.84 -13.34 -3.82
N ILE A 35 -5.47 -12.06 -4.02
CA ILE A 35 -4.49 -11.67 -5.03
C ILE A 35 -3.17 -12.41 -4.80
N LYS A 36 -2.76 -12.54 -3.53
CA LYS A 36 -1.56 -13.26 -3.11
C LYS A 36 -1.66 -14.75 -3.41
N ALA A 37 -2.79 -15.40 -3.13
CA ALA A 37 -2.99 -16.82 -3.41
C ALA A 37 -2.86 -17.13 -4.92
N HIS A 38 -3.52 -16.34 -5.79
CA HIS A 38 -3.37 -16.51 -7.25
C HIS A 38 -1.94 -16.22 -7.72
N SER A 39 -1.30 -15.20 -7.15
CA SER A 39 0.09 -14.85 -7.47
C SER A 39 1.08 -15.95 -7.05
N GLU A 40 0.94 -16.53 -5.86
CA GLU A 40 1.80 -17.62 -5.37
C GLU A 40 1.63 -18.89 -6.21
N LYS A 41 0.39 -19.20 -6.61
CA LYS A 41 0.11 -20.30 -7.53
C LYS A 41 0.75 -20.06 -8.89
N ALA A 42 0.60 -18.87 -9.46
CA ALA A 42 1.24 -18.51 -10.73
C ALA A 42 2.76 -18.69 -10.63
N VAL A 43 3.41 -18.17 -9.58
CA VAL A 43 4.86 -18.36 -9.39
C VAL A 43 5.25 -19.84 -9.33
N ALA A 44 4.46 -20.69 -8.68
CA ALA A 44 4.72 -22.12 -8.65
C ALA A 44 4.62 -22.75 -10.05
N ASP A 45 3.58 -22.41 -10.82
CA ASP A 45 3.39 -22.89 -12.19
C ASP A 45 4.50 -22.38 -13.13
N GLY A 46 4.91 -21.12 -13.00
CA GLY A 46 6.00 -20.52 -13.76
C GLY A 46 7.35 -21.19 -13.50
N LYS A 47 7.63 -21.53 -12.23
CA LYS A 47 8.85 -22.29 -11.84
C LYS A 47 8.85 -23.73 -12.35
N GLN A 48 7.68 -24.31 -12.58
CA GLN A 48 7.53 -25.64 -13.19
C GLN A 48 7.56 -25.58 -14.73
N GLY A 49 7.65 -24.39 -15.33
CA GLY A 49 7.60 -24.21 -16.78
C GLY A 49 6.20 -24.39 -17.36
N ASN A 50 5.15 -24.41 -16.53
CA ASN A 50 3.77 -24.54 -16.99
C ASN A 50 3.23 -23.17 -17.44
N ALA A 51 3.58 -22.79 -18.67
CA ALA A 51 3.26 -21.48 -19.24
C ALA A 51 1.74 -21.16 -19.23
N ALA A 52 0.91 -22.14 -19.59
CA ALA A 52 -0.54 -21.95 -19.66
C ALA A 52 -1.16 -21.71 -18.27
N ALA A 53 -0.75 -22.51 -17.26
CA ALA A 53 -1.24 -22.33 -15.90
C ALA A 53 -0.68 -21.04 -15.26
N PHE A 54 0.58 -20.68 -15.56
CA PHE A 54 1.17 -19.41 -15.16
C PHE A 54 0.35 -18.22 -15.69
N GLU A 55 0.07 -18.20 -17.00
CA GLU A 55 -0.70 -17.14 -17.63
C GLU A 55 -2.09 -17.01 -17.00
N GLN A 56 -2.82 -18.12 -16.86
CA GLN A 56 -4.15 -18.13 -16.24
C GLN A 56 -4.10 -17.60 -14.80
N GLY A 57 -3.16 -18.07 -13.98
CA GLY A 57 -3.01 -17.60 -12.60
C GLY A 57 -2.66 -16.11 -12.50
N ALA A 58 -1.79 -15.62 -13.38
CA ALA A 58 -1.42 -14.21 -13.44
C ALA A 58 -2.60 -13.32 -13.89
N GLU A 59 -3.43 -13.79 -14.83
CA GLU A 59 -4.64 -13.09 -15.25
C GLU A 59 -5.70 -13.02 -14.15
N GLU A 60 -5.93 -14.12 -13.43
CA GLU A 60 -6.84 -14.15 -12.27
C GLU A 60 -6.40 -13.18 -11.18
N ALA A 61 -5.09 -13.18 -10.85
CA ALA A 61 -4.51 -12.23 -9.89
C ALA A 61 -4.69 -10.78 -10.38
N LEU A 62 -4.41 -10.50 -11.65
CA LEU A 62 -4.56 -9.17 -12.23
C LEU A 62 -6.01 -8.69 -12.20
N LYS A 63 -6.97 -9.57 -12.51
CA LYS A 63 -8.39 -9.26 -12.47
C LYS A 63 -8.81 -8.84 -11.06
N GLN A 64 -8.48 -9.65 -10.06
CA GLN A 64 -8.81 -9.32 -8.66
C GLN A 64 -8.12 -8.05 -8.18
N ALA A 65 -6.85 -7.84 -8.56
CA ALA A 65 -6.13 -6.62 -8.21
C ALA A 65 -6.78 -5.37 -8.81
N LYS A 66 -7.26 -5.44 -10.05
CA LYS A 66 -8.03 -4.35 -10.68
C LYS A 66 -9.35 -4.11 -9.95
N GLU A 67 -10.14 -5.16 -9.69
CA GLU A 67 -11.41 -5.03 -8.95
C GLU A 67 -11.21 -4.40 -7.57
N GLN A 68 -10.14 -4.80 -6.87
CA GLN A 68 -9.78 -4.23 -5.57
C GLN A 68 -9.31 -2.77 -5.71
N ASN A 69 -8.54 -2.44 -6.75
CA ASN A 69 -8.11 -1.07 -7.04
C ASN A 69 -9.28 -0.14 -7.39
N ASP A 70 -10.29 -0.65 -8.10
CA ASP A 70 -11.45 0.13 -8.52
C ASP A 70 -12.35 0.43 -7.32
N LYS A 71 -12.49 -0.53 -6.39
CA LYS A 71 -13.17 -0.32 -5.11
C LYS A 71 -12.40 0.62 -4.20
N ARG A 72 -11.06 0.48 -4.19
CA ARG A 72 -10.18 1.22 -3.28
C ARG A 72 -8.79 1.39 -3.85
N SER A 73 -8.61 2.47 -4.60
CA SER A 73 -7.31 2.75 -5.20
C SER A 73 -6.31 3.17 -4.13
N SER A 74 -5.10 2.64 -4.25
CA SER A 74 -3.96 3.05 -3.45
C SER A 74 -2.68 2.96 -4.28
N PRO A 75 -1.63 3.73 -3.94
CA PRO A 75 -0.35 3.64 -4.66
C PRO A 75 0.21 2.20 -4.66
N ALA A 76 0.11 1.49 -3.53
CA ALA A 76 0.53 0.09 -3.45
C ALA A 76 -0.26 -0.80 -4.41
N MET A 77 -1.59 -0.62 -4.48
CA MET A 77 -2.43 -1.38 -5.41
C MET A 77 -2.09 -1.08 -6.88
N GLN A 78 -1.82 0.18 -7.22
CA GLN A 78 -1.42 0.56 -8.58
C GLN A 78 -0.09 -0.11 -8.97
N ARG A 79 0.88 -0.19 -8.04
CA ARG A 79 2.14 -0.92 -8.26
C ARG A 79 1.91 -2.43 -8.46
N ILE A 80 1.05 -3.03 -7.65
CA ILE A 80 0.65 -4.44 -7.78
C ILE A 80 0.01 -4.70 -9.14
N VAL A 81 -0.98 -3.90 -9.55
CA VAL A 81 -1.66 -4.03 -10.85
C VAL A 81 -0.68 -3.85 -12.00
N GLY A 82 0.26 -2.89 -11.91
CA GLY A 82 1.29 -2.68 -12.91
C GLY A 82 2.17 -3.92 -13.11
N LYS A 83 2.67 -4.48 -12.01
CA LYS A 83 3.53 -5.68 -12.04
C LYS A 83 2.81 -6.93 -12.54
N LEU A 84 1.57 -7.14 -12.09
CA LEU A 84 0.74 -8.25 -12.60
C LEU A 84 0.41 -8.10 -14.09
N ARG A 85 0.21 -6.86 -14.57
CA ARG A 85 0.04 -6.60 -16.00
C ARG A 85 1.32 -6.93 -16.78
N THR A 86 2.48 -6.53 -16.27
CA THR A 86 3.77 -6.92 -16.87
C THR A 86 3.89 -8.44 -16.91
N ALA A 87 3.58 -9.14 -15.83
CA ALA A 87 3.63 -10.60 -15.78
C ALA A 87 2.79 -11.26 -16.88
N VAL A 88 1.54 -10.84 -17.06
CA VAL A 88 0.66 -11.36 -18.13
C VAL A 88 1.21 -11.05 -19.52
N ASN A 89 1.77 -9.86 -19.73
CA ASN A 89 2.35 -9.49 -21.03
C ASN A 89 3.60 -10.33 -21.36
N GLU A 90 4.48 -10.55 -20.39
CA GLU A 90 5.65 -11.40 -20.57
C GLU A 90 5.24 -12.88 -20.77
N ALA A 91 4.21 -13.35 -20.05
CA ALA A 91 3.61 -14.68 -20.27
C ALA A 91 3.21 -14.89 -21.73
N LYS A 92 2.45 -13.93 -22.28
CA LYS A 92 1.96 -13.92 -23.67
C LYS A 92 3.09 -13.83 -24.69
N ALA A 93 4.23 -13.25 -24.29
CA ALA A 93 5.44 -13.22 -25.10
C ALA A 93 6.30 -14.50 -24.97
N GLY A 94 5.86 -15.50 -24.19
CA GLY A 94 6.61 -16.74 -23.93
C GLY A 94 7.75 -16.57 -22.92
N LYS A 95 7.86 -15.41 -22.28
CA LYS A 95 8.91 -15.04 -21.32
C LYS A 95 8.47 -15.33 -19.89
N ILE A 96 8.37 -16.62 -19.59
CA ILE A 96 7.82 -17.11 -18.30
C ILE A 96 8.71 -16.73 -17.12
N ALA A 97 10.03 -16.65 -17.30
CA ALA A 97 10.95 -16.28 -16.23
C ALA A 97 10.76 -14.81 -15.80
N GLU A 98 10.71 -13.91 -16.77
CA GLU A 98 10.47 -12.48 -16.58
C GLU A 98 9.06 -12.24 -16.03
N GLY A 99 8.08 -12.99 -16.53
CA GLY A 99 6.72 -12.97 -15.98
C GLY A 99 6.70 -13.40 -14.52
N THR A 100 7.37 -14.50 -14.18
CA THR A 100 7.44 -15.02 -12.80
C THR A 100 8.09 -14.01 -11.87
N GLN A 101 9.20 -13.38 -12.29
CA GLN A 101 9.84 -12.32 -11.53
C GLN A 101 8.89 -11.16 -11.26
N ALA A 102 8.12 -10.71 -12.26
CA ALA A 102 7.17 -9.63 -12.09
C ALA A 102 6.05 -9.99 -11.07
N VAL A 103 5.58 -11.25 -11.05
CA VAL A 103 4.62 -11.72 -10.02
C VAL A 103 5.26 -11.73 -8.63
N GLU A 104 6.51 -12.17 -8.49
CA GLU A 104 7.24 -12.15 -7.21
C GLU A 104 7.41 -10.73 -6.68
N GLU A 105 7.72 -9.77 -7.56
CA GLU A 105 7.77 -8.35 -7.20
C GLU A 105 6.41 -7.78 -6.80
N ALA A 106 5.31 -8.30 -7.35
CA ALA A 106 3.95 -7.92 -6.95
C ALA A 106 3.63 -8.45 -5.55
N ILE A 107 4.01 -9.71 -5.25
CA ILE A 107 3.86 -10.30 -3.92
C ILE A 107 4.68 -9.51 -2.89
N ALA A 108 5.87 -9.02 -3.25
CA ALA A 108 6.68 -8.19 -2.37
C ALA A 108 5.99 -6.87 -1.98
N GLU A 109 5.24 -6.24 -2.90
CA GLU A 109 4.44 -5.04 -2.60
C GLU A 109 3.32 -5.33 -1.60
N MET A 110 2.67 -6.50 -1.70
CA MET A 110 1.60 -6.92 -0.78
C MET A 110 2.12 -7.16 0.64
N LYS A 111 3.42 -7.43 0.80
CA LYS A 111 4.08 -7.62 2.10
C LYS A 111 4.55 -6.31 2.74
N GLN A 112 4.64 -5.22 1.97
CA GLN A 112 5.03 -3.94 2.55
C GLN A 112 3.91 -3.46 3.48
N PRO A 113 4.22 -3.14 4.76
CA PRO A 113 3.23 -2.50 5.61
C PRO A 113 2.76 -1.22 4.93
N ALA A 114 1.45 -0.96 4.91
CA ALA A 114 0.90 0.30 4.43
C ALA A 114 1.69 1.43 5.13
N ALA A 115 2.50 2.16 4.35
CA ALA A 115 3.59 2.95 4.90
C ALA A 115 3.11 3.80 6.09
N PRO A 116 3.74 3.71 7.28
CA PRO A 116 3.41 4.59 8.38
C PRO A 116 3.75 6.03 7.96
N LYS A 117 2.74 6.91 8.06
CA LYS A 117 2.89 8.34 7.84
C LYS A 117 3.66 8.92 9.04
N PHE A 118 4.99 8.87 8.98
CA PHE A 118 5.83 9.47 10.01
C PHE A 118 5.83 11.00 9.88
N GLY A 119 5.55 11.65 11.01
CA GLY A 119 6.20 12.91 11.38
C GLY A 119 5.56 14.20 10.86
N GLY A 120 4.57 14.70 11.61
CA GLY A 120 4.25 16.12 11.66
C GLY A 120 4.43 16.61 13.10
N GLY A 121 5.65 16.49 13.63
CA GLY A 121 6.03 17.09 14.89
C GLY A 121 6.65 18.47 14.60
N SER A 122 5.96 19.51 15.03
CA SER A 122 6.50 20.84 15.30
C SER A 122 5.59 21.52 16.31
#